data_AF-A0A5B6V4F7-F1
#
_entry.id   AF-A0A5B6V4F7-F1
#
_cell.length_a   1.000
_cell.length_b   1.000
_cell.length_c   1.000
_cell.angle_alpha   90.00
_cell.angle_beta   90.00
_cell.angle_gamma   90.00
#
_symmetry.space_group_name_H-M   'P 1'
#
loop_
_entity.id
_entity.type
_entity.pdbx_description
1 polymer ?
#
loop_
_entity_poly.entity_id
_entity_poly.type
_entity_poly.pdbx_seq_one_letter_code
_entity_poly.pdbx_strand_id
1 'polypeptide(L)'
;MCLAVISVCKSFKDQVLLLEEPLCGVAPMLTAVRKLQSSTEHLTTLHPKFLLLCLVAKCYKTGLSILEEDIFEVDQPRDLYLYCYYGGMICIRQKSFQKALELLHNVVTAPMSTINAIAVEAYKKYILVSLIHHGRLMTLSKKLTVMDELISCDPLYLGKQVNCKFHASGKEQNKNKNKDPEEDAALLM
;
A
#
# COMPACT_ATOMS: atom_id res chain seq x y z
N MET A 1 16.76 -22.21 -6.29
CA MET A 1 15.55 -22.89 -5.77
C MET A 1 14.45 -21.90 -5.36
N CYS A 2 14.75 -20.79 -4.66
CA CYS A 2 13.72 -19.84 -4.18
C CYS A 2 12.86 -19.18 -5.28
N LEU A 3 13.43 -18.85 -6.45
CA LEU A 3 12.68 -18.21 -7.55
C LEU A 3 11.55 -19.09 -8.11
N ALA A 4 11.74 -20.40 -8.16
CA ALA A 4 10.71 -21.33 -8.62
C ALA A 4 9.53 -21.37 -7.64
N VAL A 5 9.81 -21.40 -6.33
CA VAL A 5 8.76 -21.37 -5.30
C VAL A 5 7.98 -20.06 -5.34
N ILE A 6 8.67 -18.92 -5.50
CA ILE A 6 8.01 -17.61 -5.65
C ILE A 6 7.09 -17.61 -6.88
N SER A 7 7.54 -18.16 -8.02
CA SER A 7 6.73 -18.28 -9.24
C SER A 7 5.46 -19.12 -9.00
N VAL A 8 5.60 -20.28 -8.35
CA VAL A 8 4.46 -21.15 -8.01
C VAL A 8 3.48 -20.43 -7.08
N CYS A 9 3.96 -19.73 -6.05
CA CYS A 9 3.09 -18.96 -5.16
C CYS A 9 2.33 -17.83 -5.88
N LYS A 10 2.94 -17.21 -6.90
CA LYS A 10 2.26 -16.21 -7.74
C LYS A 10 1.13 -16.85 -8.53
N SER A 11 1.43 -17.91 -9.28
CA SER A 11 0.42 -18.63 -10.07
C SER A 11 -0.69 -19.19 -9.18
N PHE A 12 -0.35 -19.69 -7.99
CA PHE A 12 -1.32 -20.17 -7.02
C PHE A 12 -2.26 -19.06 -6.55
N LYS A 13 -1.73 -17.87 -6.18
CA LYS A 13 -2.57 -16.71 -5.85
C LYS A 13 -3.53 -16.39 -7.00
N ASP A 14 -3.03 -16.31 -8.23
CA ASP A 14 -3.84 -15.94 -9.39
C ASP A 14 -4.96 -16.96 -9.65
N GLN A 15 -4.67 -18.24 -9.51
CA GLN A 15 -5.67 -19.32 -9.64
C GLN A 15 -6.73 -19.25 -8.54
N VAL A 16 -6.33 -19.05 -7.29
CA VAL A 16 -7.27 -18.96 -6.17
C VAL A 16 -8.18 -17.72 -6.29
N LEU A 17 -7.64 -16.61 -6.79
CA LEU A 17 -8.43 -15.40 -7.09
C LEU A 17 -9.39 -15.63 -8.27
N LEU A 18 -8.96 -16.34 -9.31
CA LEU A 18 -9.81 -16.68 -10.46
C LEU A 18 -10.97 -17.60 -10.09
N LEU A 19 -10.75 -18.50 -9.12
CA LEU A 19 -11.77 -19.43 -8.62
C LEU A 19 -12.70 -18.79 -7.56
N GLU A 20 -12.54 -17.50 -7.25
CA GLU A 20 -13.32 -16.77 -6.25
C GLU A 20 -13.28 -17.36 -4.82
N GLU A 21 -12.30 -18.21 -4.51
CA GLU A 21 -12.13 -18.88 -3.21
C GLU A 21 -10.83 -18.44 -2.50
N PRO A 22 -10.62 -17.13 -2.27
CA PRO A 22 -9.37 -16.55 -1.74
C PRO A 22 -8.98 -17.09 -0.36
N LEU A 23 -9.96 -17.58 0.42
CA LEU A 23 -9.75 -18.06 1.78
C LEU A 23 -8.86 -19.30 1.83
N CYS A 24 -9.02 -20.23 0.88
CA CYS A 24 -8.22 -21.46 0.80
C CYS A 24 -6.74 -21.17 0.53
N GLY A 25 -6.44 -20.03 -0.10
CA GLY A 25 -5.07 -19.63 -0.41
C GLY A 25 -4.31 -19.01 0.76
N VAL A 26 -5.01 -18.49 1.79
CA VAL A 26 -4.39 -17.72 2.88
C VAL A 26 -3.40 -18.58 3.67
N ALA A 27 -3.81 -19.77 4.13
CA ALA A 27 -2.96 -20.63 4.95
C ALA A 27 -1.73 -21.21 4.18
N PRO A 28 -1.87 -21.70 2.93
CA PRO A 28 -0.73 -22.10 2.12
C PRO A 28 0.24 -20.95 1.83
N MET A 29 -0.27 -19.76 1.50
CA MET A 29 0.59 -18.60 1.26
C MET A 29 1.33 -18.14 2.53
N LEU A 30 0.66 -18.11 3.68
CA LEU A 30 1.31 -17.80 4.95
C LEU A 30 2.46 -18.77 5.25
N THR A 31 2.20 -20.07 5.05
CA THR A 31 3.22 -21.11 5.24
C THR A 31 4.41 -20.91 4.30
N ALA A 32 4.15 -20.54 3.04
CA ALA A 32 5.20 -20.25 2.07
C ALA A 32 6.02 -19.01 2.46
N VAL A 33 5.38 -17.93 2.92
CA VAL A 33 6.07 -16.72 3.41
C VAL A 33 7.02 -17.08 4.55
N ARG A 34 6.53 -17.78 5.58
CA ARG A 34 7.33 -18.17 6.75
C ARG A 34 8.50 -19.09 6.40
N LYS A 35 8.34 -19.99 5.42
CA LYS A 35 9.39 -20.92 4.99
C LYS A 35 10.44 -20.29 4.07
N LEU A 36 10.07 -19.23 3.36
CA LEU A 36 10.97 -18.52 2.45
C LEU A 36 11.68 -17.34 3.13
N GLN A 37 11.16 -16.86 4.25
CA GLN A 37 11.85 -15.87 5.09
C GLN A 37 13.12 -16.46 5.67
N SER A 38 14.26 -15.87 5.32
CA SER A 38 15.56 -16.16 5.95
C SER A 38 15.64 -15.62 7.40
N SER A 39 14.92 -14.53 7.65
CA SER A 39 14.74 -13.86 8.95
C SER A 39 13.31 -13.30 9.02
N THR A 40 12.75 -13.18 10.22
CA THR A 40 11.45 -12.51 10.47
C THR A 40 11.49 -11.03 10.08
N GLU A 41 12.68 -10.44 10.03
CA GLU A 41 12.91 -9.03 9.71
C GLU A 41 13.04 -8.77 8.18
N HIS A 42 13.06 -9.82 7.35
CA HIS A 42 13.28 -9.72 5.90
C HIS A 42 11.97 -9.68 5.10
N LEU A 43 11.78 -8.60 4.34
CA LEU A 43 10.65 -8.45 3.42
C LEU A 43 10.87 -9.25 2.13
N THR A 44 10.23 -10.41 2.04
CA THR A 44 10.15 -11.14 0.77
C THR A 44 9.10 -10.56 -0.18
N THR A 45 9.29 -10.74 -1.49
CA THR A 45 8.32 -10.39 -2.55
C THR A 45 6.93 -11.04 -2.41
N LEU A 46 6.76 -11.99 -1.49
CA LEU A 46 5.49 -12.66 -1.21
C LEU A 46 4.64 -11.94 -0.16
N HIS A 47 5.24 -11.10 0.69
CA HIS A 47 4.51 -10.33 1.71
C HIS A 47 3.38 -9.48 1.13
N PRO A 48 3.63 -8.57 0.16
CA PRO A 48 2.54 -7.76 -0.41
C PRO A 48 1.47 -8.63 -1.08
N LYS A 49 1.85 -9.77 -1.68
CA LYS A 49 0.91 -10.71 -2.31
C LYS A 49 0.01 -11.42 -1.30
N PHE A 50 0.59 -11.82 -0.17
CA PHE A 50 -0.16 -12.42 0.93
C PHE A 50 -1.12 -11.42 1.58
N LEU A 51 -0.68 -10.18 1.80
CA LEU A 51 -1.54 -9.13 2.34
C LEU A 51 -2.70 -8.81 1.39
N LEU A 52 -2.43 -8.73 0.08
CA LEU A 52 -3.47 -8.59 -0.93
C LEU A 52 -4.48 -9.75 -0.84
N LEU A 53 -4.01 -11.00 -0.76
CA LEU A 53 -4.90 -12.15 -0.60
C LEU A 53 -5.74 -12.06 0.68
N CYS A 54 -5.16 -11.62 1.80
CA CYS A 54 -5.89 -11.40 3.06
C CYS A 54 -6.97 -10.32 2.93
N LEU A 55 -6.71 -9.26 2.15
CA LEU A 55 -7.69 -8.22 1.85
C LEU A 55 -8.88 -8.80 1.07
N VAL A 56 -8.61 -9.55 0.00
CA VAL A 56 -9.64 -10.19 -0.84
C VAL A 56 -10.45 -11.22 -0.04
N ALA A 57 -9.76 -12.06 0.73
CA ALA A 57 -10.37 -13.08 1.59
C ALA A 57 -11.10 -12.50 2.82
N LYS A 58 -11.02 -11.19 3.06
CA LYS A 58 -11.50 -10.53 4.28
C LYS A 58 -10.92 -11.12 5.57
N CYS A 59 -9.72 -11.72 5.49
CA CYS A 59 -9.04 -12.40 6.59
C CYS A 59 -8.00 -11.48 7.24
N TYR A 60 -8.47 -10.36 7.81
CA TYR A 60 -7.60 -9.28 8.31
C TYR A 60 -6.79 -9.67 9.55
N LYS A 61 -7.32 -10.57 10.39
CA LYS A 61 -6.62 -11.04 11.60
C LYS A 61 -5.32 -11.76 11.26
N THR A 62 -5.36 -12.61 10.24
CA THR A 62 -4.18 -13.34 9.78
C THR A 62 -3.18 -12.38 9.15
N GLY A 63 -3.64 -11.42 8.34
CA GLY A 63 -2.77 -10.36 7.79
C GLY A 63 -2.07 -9.53 8.87
N LEU A 64 -2.77 -9.18 9.95
CA LEU A 64 -2.23 -8.37 11.05
C LEU A 64 -1.06 -9.05 11.77
N SER A 65 -1.09 -10.38 11.92
CA SER A 65 -0.01 -11.14 12.57
C SER A 65 1.36 -10.99 11.89
N ILE A 66 1.39 -10.74 10.58
CA ILE A 66 2.62 -10.44 9.85
C ILE A 66 3.01 -8.97 10.04
N LEU A 67 2.03 -8.07 10.06
CA LEU A 67 2.29 -6.64 10.21
C LEU A 67 2.86 -6.30 11.59
N GLU A 68 2.57 -7.10 12.62
CA GLU A 68 3.12 -6.95 13.98
C GLU A 68 4.63 -7.15 14.06
N GLU A 69 5.22 -7.87 13.11
CA GLU A 69 6.67 -8.06 13.03
C GLU A 69 7.31 -6.84 12.34
N ASP A 70 8.32 -6.26 12.98
CA ASP A 70 9.05 -5.14 12.39
C ASP A 70 9.97 -5.64 11.27
N ILE A 71 9.82 -5.04 10.09
CA ILE A 71 10.57 -5.41 8.89
C ILE A 71 11.66 -4.35 8.67
N PHE A 72 12.91 -4.78 8.67
CA PHE A 72 14.09 -3.90 8.58
C PHE A 72 14.84 -4.05 7.24
N GLU A 73 14.76 -5.22 6.61
CA GLU A 73 15.48 -5.52 5.36
C GLU A 73 14.52 -5.65 4.18
N VAL A 74 14.83 -4.94 3.09
CA VAL A 74 13.96 -4.82 1.91
C VAL A 74 14.76 -5.06 0.63
N ASP A 75 14.32 -6.04 -0.15
CA ASP A 75 14.95 -6.38 -1.44
C ASP A 75 14.64 -5.34 -2.53
N GLN A 76 13.40 -4.83 -2.58
CA GLN A 76 12.95 -3.87 -3.59
C GLN A 76 12.07 -2.78 -3.00
N PRO A 77 12.25 -1.51 -3.41
CA PRO A 77 11.44 -0.39 -2.91
C PRO A 77 9.95 -0.54 -3.27
N ARG A 78 9.64 -1.19 -4.39
CA ARG A 78 8.25 -1.47 -4.82
C ARG A 78 7.54 -2.43 -3.87
N ASP A 79 8.23 -3.44 -3.36
CA ASP A 79 7.64 -4.43 -2.45
C ASP A 79 7.32 -3.81 -1.09
N LEU A 80 8.20 -2.95 -0.57
CA LEU A 80 7.95 -2.17 0.64
C LEU A 80 6.76 -1.23 0.45
N TYR A 81 6.70 -0.54 -0.68
CA TYR A 81 5.61 0.37 -1.01
C TYR A 81 4.24 -0.35 -1.01
N LEU A 82 4.15 -1.49 -1.70
CA LEU A 82 2.92 -2.29 -1.73
C LEU A 82 2.59 -2.92 -0.37
N TYR A 83 3.61 -3.36 0.37
CA TYR A 83 3.46 -3.89 1.73
C TYR A 83 2.84 -2.84 2.65
N CYS A 84 3.38 -1.62 2.67
CA CYS A 84 2.85 -0.54 3.49
C CYS A 84 1.43 -0.13 3.06
N TYR A 85 1.13 -0.13 1.76
CA TYR A 85 -0.21 0.20 1.27
C TYR A 85 -1.27 -0.83 1.71
N TYR A 86 -1.05 -2.12 1.39
CA TYR A 86 -1.99 -3.18 1.75
C TYR A 86 -2.05 -3.41 3.26
N GLY A 87 -0.91 -3.26 3.95
CA GLY A 87 -0.84 -3.31 5.41
C GLY A 87 -1.65 -2.19 6.06
N GLY A 88 -1.54 -0.96 5.54
CA GLY A 88 -2.36 0.18 5.98
C GLY A 88 -3.85 -0.09 5.85
N MET A 89 -4.30 -0.68 4.73
CA MET A 89 -5.70 -1.07 4.52
C MET A 89 -6.17 -2.11 5.54
N ILE A 90 -5.37 -3.15 5.81
CA ILE A 90 -5.69 -4.18 6.81
C ILE A 90 -5.80 -3.54 8.21
N CYS A 91 -4.85 -2.68 8.57
CA CYS A 91 -4.87 -1.98 9.85
C CYS A 91 -6.11 -1.07 10.00
N ILE A 92 -6.54 -0.38 8.93
CA ILE A 92 -7.79 0.39 8.91
C ILE A 92 -8.99 -0.54 9.21
N ARG A 93 -9.08 -1.69 8.52
CA ARG A 93 -10.18 -2.65 8.70
C ARG A 93 -10.23 -3.22 10.12
N GLN A 94 -9.08 -3.36 10.76
CA GLN A 94 -8.94 -3.83 12.14
C GLN A 94 -8.99 -2.71 13.19
N LYS A 95 -9.25 -1.45 12.78
CA LYS A 95 -9.27 -0.25 13.65
C LYS A 95 -7.95 0.04 14.38
N SER A 96 -6.84 -0.53 13.92
CA SER A 96 -5.50 -0.19 14.40
C SER A 96 -5.00 1.06 13.70
N PHE A 97 -5.59 2.21 14.04
CA PHE A 97 -5.36 3.46 13.32
C PHE A 97 -3.94 4.01 13.48
N GLN A 98 -3.32 3.81 14.64
CA GLN A 98 -1.95 4.24 14.89
C GLN A 98 -0.99 3.58 13.89
N LYS A 99 -1.02 2.25 13.79
CA LYS A 99 -0.17 1.50 12.87
C LYS A 99 -0.54 1.75 11.40
N ALA A 100 -1.83 1.96 11.11
CA ALA A 100 -2.27 2.35 9.78
C ALA A 100 -1.65 3.69 9.34
N LEU A 101 -1.57 4.68 10.24
CA LEU A 101 -0.96 5.98 9.94
C LEU A 101 0.52 5.85 9.64
N GLU A 102 1.26 5.07 10.42
CA GLU A 102 2.68 4.82 10.19
C GLU A 102 2.93 4.18 8.82
N LEU A 103 2.16 3.13 8.49
CA LEU A 103 2.28 2.45 7.19
C LEU A 103 1.90 3.37 6.02
N LEU A 104 0.78 4.09 6.11
CA LEU A 104 0.35 5.01 5.05
C LEU A 104 1.31 6.20 4.90
N HIS A 105 1.86 6.71 6.00
CA HIS A 105 2.89 7.74 5.98
C HIS A 105 4.14 7.29 5.22
N ASN A 106 4.57 6.03 5.40
CA ASN A 106 5.71 5.48 4.66
C ASN A 106 5.45 5.45 3.15
N VAL A 107 4.23 5.14 2.71
CA VAL A 107 3.83 5.18 1.29
C VAL A 107 3.90 6.61 0.74
N VAL A 108 3.35 7.58 1.48
CA VAL A 108 3.31 8.98 1.04
C VAL A 108 4.70 9.60 1.03
N THR A 109 5.57 9.24 1.96
CA THR A 109 6.94 9.77 2.08
C THR A 109 7.96 9.08 1.18
N ALA A 110 7.71 7.87 0.69
CA ALA A 110 8.60 7.12 -0.20
C ALA A 110 8.98 7.91 -1.48
N PRO A 111 10.26 8.14 -1.79
CA PRO A 111 10.67 8.90 -2.97
C PRO A 111 10.24 8.16 -4.25
N MET A 112 9.22 8.68 -4.93
CA MET A 112 8.69 8.11 -6.17
C MET A 112 9.02 9.06 -7.31
N SER A 113 9.66 8.55 -8.36
CA SER A 113 10.04 9.32 -9.56
C SER A 113 8.87 9.60 -10.50
N THR A 114 7.74 8.90 -10.30
CA THR A 114 6.51 9.03 -11.09
C THR A 114 5.30 9.07 -10.16
N ILE A 115 4.24 9.74 -10.61
CA ILE A 115 2.96 9.79 -9.89
C ILE A 115 2.28 8.43 -10.04
N ASN A 116 2.05 7.76 -8.91
CA ASN A 116 1.35 6.47 -8.87
C ASN A 116 -0.07 6.66 -8.30
N ALA A 117 -1.07 6.03 -8.91
CA ALA A 117 -2.47 6.08 -8.43
C ALA A 117 -2.60 5.56 -7.00
N ILE A 118 -1.81 4.53 -6.64
CA ILE A 118 -1.76 3.97 -5.29
C ILE A 118 -1.30 5.03 -4.27
N ALA A 119 -0.41 5.95 -4.65
CA ALA A 119 0.12 6.97 -3.73
C ALA A 119 -0.96 8.02 -3.42
N VAL A 120 -1.71 8.42 -4.44
CA VAL A 120 -2.84 9.34 -4.31
C VAL A 120 -3.93 8.72 -3.45
N GLU A 121 -4.22 7.44 -3.66
CA GLU A 121 -5.22 6.72 -2.87
C GLU A 121 -4.80 6.55 -1.41
N ALA A 122 -3.55 6.15 -1.18
CA ALA A 122 -2.95 6.05 0.16
C ALA A 122 -2.99 7.39 0.88
N TYR A 123 -2.73 8.49 0.16
CA TYR A 123 -2.77 9.83 0.71
C TYR A 123 -4.19 10.24 1.14
N LYS A 124 -5.20 10.01 0.31
CA LYS A 124 -6.61 10.23 0.67
C LYS A 124 -6.98 9.43 1.93
N LYS A 125 -6.58 8.16 2.00
CA LYS A 125 -6.79 7.30 3.19
C LYS A 125 -6.04 7.83 4.42
N TYR A 126 -4.82 8.34 4.28
CA TYR A 126 -4.02 8.91 5.37
C TYR A 126 -4.72 10.10 6.02
N ILE A 127 -5.23 11.04 5.22
CA ILE A 127 -6.01 12.19 5.72
C ILE A 127 -7.20 11.70 6.54
N LEU A 128 -7.99 10.77 5.99
CA LEU A 128 -9.19 10.24 6.65
C LEU A 128 -8.85 9.57 7.99
N VAL A 129 -7.82 8.71 8.00
CA VAL A 129 -7.40 8.03 9.24
C VAL A 129 -6.85 9.03 10.25
N SER A 130 -6.12 10.06 9.82
CA SER A 130 -5.60 11.13 10.69
C SER A 130 -6.75 11.87 11.37
N LEU A 131 -7.80 12.20 10.61
CA LEU A 131 -9.00 12.85 11.15
C LEU A 131 -9.74 11.94 12.13
N ILE A 132 -9.86 10.64 11.84
CA ILE A 132 -10.54 9.69 12.73
C ILE A 132 -9.76 9.50 14.04
N HIS A 133 -8.44 9.34 13.97
CA HIS A 133 -7.63 9.00 15.13
C HIS A 133 -7.31 10.21 16.02
N HIS A 134 -6.93 11.34 15.41
CA HIS A 134 -6.45 12.53 16.13
C HIS A 134 -7.47 13.68 16.15
N GLY A 135 -8.55 13.61 15.35
CA GLY A 135 -9.50 14.71 15.18
C GLY A 135 -8.93 15.92 14.43
N ARG A 136 -7.71 15.81 13.88
CA ARG A 136 -6.98 16.88 13.20
C ARG A 136 -6.13 16.30 12.06
N LEU A 137 -5.80 17.15 11.10
CA LEU A 137 -4.87 16.78 10.03
C LEU A 137 -3.44 16.77 10.57
N MET A 138 -2.77 15.64 10.44
CA MET A 138 -1.33 15.55 10.61
C MET A 138 -0.67 16.18 9.38
N THR A 139 -0.09 17.37 9.56
CA THR A 139 0.54 18.12 8.48
C THR A 139 1.84 17.44 8.05
N LEU A 140 1.86 16.87 6.84
CA LEU A 140 3.06 16.29 6.24
C LEU A 140 3.83 17.37 5.46
N SER A 141 4.70 18.09 6.16
CA SER A 141 5.05 19.50 5.88
C SER A 141 5.76 19.85 4.57
N LYS A 142 6.08 18.91 3.66
CA LYS A 142 6.84 19.22 2.43
C LYS A 142 6.47 18.45 1.17
N LYS A 143 5.94 17.22 1.30
CA LYS A 143 5.59 16.38 0.14
C LYS A 143 4.12 16.47 -0.26
N LEU A 144 3.32 17.07 0.61
CA LEU A 144 1.91 17.37 0.38
C LEU A 144 1.69 18.30 -0.79
N THR A 145 2.50 19.35 -0.91
CA THR A 145 2.28 20.40 -1.91
C THR A 145 2.26 19.87 -3.33
N VAL A 146 3.09 18.86 -3.63
CA VAL A 146 3.14 18.21 -4.95
C VAL A 146 1.95 17.26 -5.18
N MET A 147 1.47 16.57 -4.13
CA MET A 147 0.31 15.67 -4.25
C MET A 147 -1.03 16.42 -4.21
N ASP A 148 -1.13 17.50 -3.43
CA ASP A 148 -2.26 18.42 -3.35
C ASP A 148 -2.45 19.16 -4.68
N GLU A 149 -1.37 19.62 -5.32
CA GLU A 149 -1.43 20.22 -6.68
C GLU A 149 -2.00 19.23 -7.70
N LEU A 150 -1.70 17.94 -7.58
CA LEU A 150 -2.22 16.91 -8.49
C LEU A 150 -3.67 16.53 -8.23
N ILE A 151 -4.12 16.56 -6.97
CA ILE A 151 -5.51 16.27 -6.59
C ILE A 151 -6.42 17.47 -6.94
N SER A 152 -5.87 18.69 -6.99
CA SER A 152 -6.59 19.87 -7.46
C SER A 152 -7.07 19.79 -8.92
N CYS A 153 -6.52 18.88 -9.74
CA CYS A 153 -6.94 18.68 -11.13
C CYS A 153 -8.17 17.77 -11.28
N ASP A 154 -8.69 17.20 -10.19
CA ASP A 154 -9.89 16.35 -10.17
C ASP A 154 -11.09 17.16 -9.61
N PRO A 155 -12.18 17.43 -10.37
CA PRO A 155 -13.24 18.38 -9.98
C PRO A 155 -14.08 18.02 -8.75
N LEU A 156 -13.78 16.93 -8.03
CA LEU A 156 -14.64 16.35 -6.99
C LEU A 156 -14.19 16.64 -5.54
N TYR A 157 -13.06 17.33 -5.33
CA TYR A 157 -12.48 17.56 -3.98
C TYR A 157 -12.23 19.03 -3.63
N LEU A 158 -13.06 19.96 -4.13
CA LEU A 158 -13.04 21.36 -3.67
C LEU A 158 -14.03 21.58 -2.54
N GLY A 159 -13.51 21.67 -1.31
CA GLY A 159 -14.35 21.90 -0.14
C GLY A 159 -13.64 22.24 1.15
N LYS A 160 -12.60 23.10 1.11
CA LYS A 160 -12.28 24.17 2.09
C LYS A 160 -10.79 24.56 2.01
N GLN A 161 -10.54 25.79 1.57
CA GLN A 161 -9.23 26.44 1.57
C GLN A 161 -8.69 26.56 2.99
N VAL A 162 -7.40 26.21 3.18
CA VAL A 162 -6.58 26.81 4.24
C VAL A 162 -5.32 27.37 3.58
N ASN A 163 -5.26 28.69 3.67
CA ASN A 163 -4.30 29.64 3.11
C ASN A 163 -2.86 29.36 3.58
N CYS A 164 -1.89 29.25 2.66
CA CYS A 164 -0.49 29.64 2.84
C CYS A 164 0.26 29.68 1.49
N LYS A 165 0.99 30.79 1.23
CA LYS A 165 1.76 31.10 0.02
C LYS A 165 3.12 30.39 0.00
N PHE A 166 3.64 29.99 -1.17
CA PHE A 166 4.85 30.56 -1.83
C PHE A 166 5.52 29.66 -2.89
N HIS A 167 5.74 30.28 -4.06
CA HIS A 167 6.82 30.23 -5.06
C HIS A 167 7.26 28.95 -5.79
N ALA A 168 7.21 29.08 -7.13
CA ALA A 168 7.46 28.10 -8.18
C ALA A 168 8.93 27.90 -8.56
N SER A 169 9.24 26.75 -9.15
CA SER A 169 9.95 26.66 -10.44
C SER A 169 9.85 25.22 -11.00
N GLY A 170 9.18 25.07 -12.14
CA GLY A 170 8.98 23.78 -12.81
C GLY A 170 10.19 23.27 -13.59
N LYS A 171 10.06 22.03 -14.08
CA LYS A 171 9.99 21.70 -15.52
C LYS A 171 9.52 20.26 -15.72
N GLU A 172 8.52 20.16 -16.59
CA GLU A 172 7.77 19.00 -17.06
C GLU A 172 8.53 18.22 -18.15
N GLN A 173 8.25 16.91 -18.29
CA GLN A 173 8.08 16.11 -19.54
C GLN A 173 8.16 14.60 -19.17
N ASN A 174 7.06 13.84 -19.09
CA ASN A 174 6.19 13.25 -20.14
C ASN A 174 6.82 12.05 -20.90
N LYS A 175 6.41 10.80 -20.57
CA LYS A 175 5.67 9.89 -21.48
C LYS A 175 5.52 8.45 -20.95
N ASN A 176 4.25 8.01 -21.01
CA ASN A 176 3.72 6.72 -21.45
C ASN A 176 3.93 5.40 -20.65
N LYS A 177 2.76 4.87 -20.26
CA LYS A 177 2.26 3.50 -20.47
C LYS A 177 3.09 2.33 -19.95
N ASN A 178 2.65 1.78 -18.83
CA ASN A 178 2.10 0.43 -18.80
C ASN A 178 1.11 0.33 -17.64
N LYS A 179 -0.17 0.10 -17.96
CA LYS A 179 -1.22 -0.10 -16.97
C LYS A 179 -1.14 -1.56 -16.55
N ASP A 180 -0.56 -1.81 -15.38
CA ASP A 180 -0.47 -3.16 -14.81
C ASP A 180 -1.88 -3.58 -14.34
N PRO A 181 -2.39 -4.76 -14.73
CA PRO A 181 -3.73 -5.23 -14.34
C PRO A 181 -3.91 -5.50 -12.83
N GLU A 182 -2.85 -5.36 -12.02
CA GLU A 182 -2.92 -5.37 -10.56
C GLU A 182 -3.48 -4.06 -9.96
N GLU A 183 -3.39 -2.92 -10.67
CA GLU A 183 -3.83 -1.61 -10.18
C GLU A 183 -5.36 -1.49 -10.12
N ASP A 184 -6.09 -2.08 -11.07
CA ASP A 184 -7.56 -1.99 -11.11
C ASP A 184 -8.23 -2.84 -9.99
N ALA A 185 -7.57 -3.90 -9.50
CA ALA A 185 -8.10 -4.73 -8.40
C ALA A 185 -7.89 -4.09 -7.01
N ALA A 186 -6.79 -3.34 -6.83
CA ALA A 186 -6.51 -2.62 -5.59
C ALA A 186 -7.38 -1.37 -5.43
N LEU A 187 -7.79 -0.75 -6.55
CA LEU A 187 -8.66 0.44 -6.58
C LEU A 187 -10.14 0.12 -6.28
N LEU A 188 -10.55 -1.16 -6.36
CA LEU A 188 -11.92 -1.62 -6.17
C LEU A 188 -12.21 -2.19 -4.76
N MET A 189 -11.23 -2.24 -3.83
CA MET A 189 -11.36 -2.81 -2.46
C MET A 189 -11.15 -1.81 -1.32
#